data_AF-A0A7V1LYN8-F1
#
_entry.id   AF-A0A7V1LYN8-F1
#
_cell.length_a   1.000
_cell.length_b   1.000
_cell.length_c   1.000
_cell.angle_alpha   90.00
_cell.angle_beta   90.00
_cell.angle_gamma   90.00
#
_symmetry.space_group_name_H-M   'P 1'
#
loop_
_entity.id
_entity.type
_entity.pdbx_description
1 polymer ?
#
loop_
_entity_poly.entity_id
_entity_poly.type
_entity_poly.pdbx_seq_one_letter_code
_entity_poly.pdbx_strand_id
1 'polypeptide(L)'
;MKKRTLLTIALAGLAQTASAQAPGDILFTTDYEDGSADTVELLRVASGTADTLVTWSPGDQTEQRQIGQIARGPNGEYYTGNSPLPVQNPSTASIRRIDNIFDPMTRTTSTFRSSDPVQSVEGMAYDPTTNHLLFANNPGSGFNLPLREEGVLGIDLNNPANVSVVIDEPSFGDPRPRYNSFNIVRHDRLRSNNFYIGTVNGGVDDDPTVPPNADPEASLIGRLVMNNPADPTDVSFSTLIDLSASVTGLDRTLSRIRGIASADNGNIYVAEERTRSIYEVVLDGNGDFVGISKILDLDVALDSGNTGEFAQPFGIIYNEFTGKLNYIEKGFGLTGRIVEVNLDGTGRTVLLDNVPATSLIAVPTPSTLALVGLGSIAAGRRRRR
;
A
#
# COMPACT_ATOMS: atom_id res chain seq x y z
N MET A 1 39.41 2.74 -29.40
CA MET A 1 38.09 2.66 -30.08
C MET A 1 37.04 1.76 -29.41
N LYS A 2 37.34 0.94 -28.38
CA LYS A 2 36.35 0.01 -27.77
C LYS A 2 35.40 0.59 -26.70
N LYS A 3 35.63 1.83 -26.21
CA LYS A 3 34.81 2.44 -25.13
C LYS A 3 33.54 3.16 -25.61
N ARG A 4 33.46 3.58 -26.87
CA ARG A 4 32.26 4.26 -27.42
C ARG A 4 31.12 3.27 -27.73
N THR A 5 31.44 2.05 -28.18
CA THR A 5 30.45 1.02 -28.52
C THR A 5 29.69 0.48 -27.31
N LEU A 6 30.35 0.36 -26.15
CA LEU A 6 29.72 -0.07 -24.89
C LEU A 6 28.71 0.95 -24.35
N LEU A 7 28.96 2.24 -24.56
CA LEU A 7 28.04 3.31 -24.12
C LEU A 7 26.76 3.32 -24.98
N THR A 8 26.88 3.10 -26.29
CA THR A 8 25.73 3.08 -27.22
C THR A 8 24.80 1.88 -27.00
N ILE A 9 25.34 0.71 -26.63
CA ILE A 9 24.53 -0.49 -26.33
C ILE A 9 23.77 -0.33 -25.01
N ALA A 10 24.39 0.25 -23.98
CA ALA A 10 23.71 0.56 -22.71
C ALA A 10 22.59 1.60 -22.89
N LEU A 11 22.79 2.61 -23.74
CA LEU A 11 21.76 3.61 -24.09
C LEU A 11 20.60 3.01 -24.89
N ALA A 12 20.85 2.02 -25.76
CA ALA A 12 19.81 1.34 -26.53
C ALA A 12 18.93 0.42 -25.65
N GLY A 13 19.53 -0.27 -24.66
CA GLY A 13 18.77 -1.06 -23.68
C GLY A 13 17.90 -0.20 -22.75
N LEU A 14 18.41 0.96 -22.33
CA LEU A 14 17.64 1.95 -21.57
C LEU A 14 16.52 2.60 -22.41
N ALA A 15 16.69 2.71 -23.73
CA ALA A 15 15.65 3.24 -24.62
C ALA A 15 14.52 2.23 -24.89
N GLN A 16 14.80 0.92 -24.93
CA GLN A 16 13.76 -0.10 -25.10
C GLN A 16 12.90 -0.27 -23.84
N THR A 17 13.52 -0.26 -22.65
CA THR A 17 12.78 -0.27 -21.37
C THR A 17 11.92 0.98 -21.19
N ALA A 18 12.38 2.14 -21.67
CA ALA A 18 11.59 3.38 -21.66
C ALA A 18 10.39 3.39 -22.63
N SER A 19 10.32 2.47 -23.59
CA SER A 19 9.21 2.40 -24.54
C SER A 19 8.01 1.58 -24.03
N ALA A 20 8.18 0.85 -22.92
CA ALA A 20 7.18 -0.10 -22.42
C ALA A 20 6.17 0.49 -21.42
N GLN A 21 6.39 1.73 -20.96
CA GLN A 21 5.62 2.34 -19.86
C GLN A 21 5.13 3.73 -20.24
N ALA A 22 3.85 4.02 -19.99
CA ALA A 22 3.30 5.35 -20.06
C ALA A 22 3.19 5.99 -18.66
N PRO A 23 3.31 7.33 -18.54
CA PRO A 23 2.98 8.03 -17.30
C PRO A 23 1.57 7.65 -16.83
N GLY A 24 1.44 7.24 -15.58
CA GLY A 24 0.15 6.88 -14.99
C GLY A 24 -0.26 5.43 -15.16
N ASP A 25 0.55 4.58 -15.82
CA ASP A 25 0.38 3.13 -15.74
C ASP A 25 0.44 2.66 -14.28
N ILE A 26 -0.21 1.53 -13.99
CA ILE A 26 -0.39 1.04 -12.62
C ILE A 26 0.26 -0.34 -12.51
N LEU A 27 1.16 -0.50 -11.54
CA LEU A 27 1.58 -1.82 -11.10
C LEU A 27 0.62 -2.30 -10.02
N PHE A 28 0.24 -3.57 -10.08
CA PHE A 28 -0.61 -4.19 -9.07
C PHE A 28 -0.21 -5.64 -8.81
N THR A 29 -0.56 -6.13 -7.62
CA THR A 29 -0.43 -7.53 -7.22
C THR A 29 -1.79 -8.22 -7.30
N THR A 30 -1.79 -9.52 -7.57
CA THR A 30 -2.99 -10.37 -7.52
C THR A 30 -2.91 -11.36 -6.37
N ASP A 31 -4.06 -11.73 -5.79
CA ASP A 31 -4.22 -12.77 -4.76
C ASP A 31 -5.29 -13.77 -5.23
N TYR A 32 -4.86 -14.85 -5.87
CA TYR A 32 -5.75 -15.90 -6.36
C TYR A 32 -6.08 -16.86 -5.23
N GLU A 33 -7.16 -16.56 -4.52
CA GLU A 33 -7.64 -17.35 -3.37
C GLU A 33 -7.98 -18.83 -3.70
N ASP A 34 -8.01 -19.21 -4.99
CA ASP A 34 -8.23 -20.58 -5.46
C ASP A 34 -6.96 -21.44 -5.52
N GLY A 35 -5.81 -20.88 -5.13
CA GLY A 35 -4.51 -21.54 -5.13
C GLY A 35 -3.73 -21.41 -6.44
N SER A 36 -4.25 -20.66 -7.42
CA SER A 36 -3.52 -20.31 -8.64
C SER A 36 -2.31 -19.43 -8.34
N ALA A 37 -1.46 -19.21 -9.35
CA ALA A 37 -0.27 -18.39 -9.19
C ALA A 37 -0.61 -16.90 -9.05
N ASP A 38 -0.23 -16.31 -7.93
CA ASP A 38 -0.22 -14.86 -7.76
C ASP A 38 0.78 -14.20 -8.72
N THR A 39 0.47 -12.97 -9.12
CA THR A 39 1.23 -12.20 -10.11
C THR A 39 1.53 -10.79 -9.66
N VAL A 40 2.53 -10.18 -10.30
CA VAL A 40 2.68 -8.72 -10.38
C VAL A 40 2.47 -8.33 -11.83
N GLU A 41 1.54 -7.42 -12.07
CA GLU A 41 1.10 -7.03 -13.41
C GLU A 41 1.21 -5.53 -13.62
N LEU A 42 1.38 -5.14 -14.88
CA LEU A 42 1.36 -3.74 -15.33
C LEU A 42 0.09 -3.47 -16.11
N LEU A 43 -0.83 -2.71 -15.52
CA LEU A 43 -1.97 -2.15 -16.21
C LEU A 43 -1.53 -0.93 -17.02
N ARG A 44 -1.63 -1.05 -18.35
CA ARG A 44 -1.51 0.08 -19.26
C ARG A 44 -2.82 0.86 -19.27
N VAL A 45 -2.86 1.98 -18.54
CA VAL A 45 -4.12 2.72 -18.33
C VAL A 45 -4.72 3.21 -19.64
N ALA A 46 -3.88 3.63 -20.59
CA ALA A 46 -4.33 4.12 -21.89
C ALA A 46 -5.03 3.04 -22.76
N SER A 47 -4.64 1.76 -22.62
CA SER A 47 -5.21 0.66 -23.41
C SER A 47 -6.18 -0.24 -22.63
N GLY A 48 -6.22 -0.13 -21.30
CA GLY A 48 -7.02 -1.01 -20.44
C GLY A 48 -6.54 -2.46 -20.43
N THR A 49 -5.27 -2.70 -20.76
CA THR A 49 -4.69 -4.06 -20.85
C THR A 49 -3.65 -4.26 -19.75
N ALA A 50 -3.62 -5.46 -19.15
CA ALA A 50 -2.61 -5.84 -18.17
C ALA A 50 -1.58 -6.82 -18.77
N ASP A 51 -0.30 -6.59 -18.46
CA ASP A 51 0.79 -7.52 -18.77
C ASP A 51 1.34 -8.13 -17.48
N THR A 52 1.42 -9.46 -17.42
CA THR A 52 2.09 -10.15 -16.31
C THR A 52 3.61 -9.93 -16.37
N LEU A 53 4.17 -9.37 -15.30
CA LEU A 53 5.62 -9.14 -15.17
C LEU A 53 6.28 -10.19 -14.28
N VAL A 54 5.63 -10.59 -13.20
CA VAL A 54 6.13 -11.63 -12.30
C VAL A 54 5.01 -12.61 -12.04
N THR A 55 5.36 -13.89 -12.01
CA THR A 55 4.48 -14.98 -11.60
C THR A 55 5.15 -15.69 -10.44
N TRP A 56 4.42 -15.84 -9.34
CA TRP A 56 4.85 -16.60 -8.19
C TRP A 56 4.46 -18.07 -8.34
N SER A 57 5.01 -18.93 -7.49
CA SER A 57 4.57 -20.32 -7.44
C SER A 57 3.10 -20.38 -7.00
N PRO A 58 2.26 -21.24 -7.62
CA PRO A 58 0.94 -21.54 -7.08
C PRO A 58 1.04 -22.08 -5.65
N GLY A 59 0.01 -21.86 -4.85
CA GLY A 59 -0.11 -22.33 -3.47
C GLY A 59 -1.40 -21.81 -2.87
N ASP A 60 -1.99 -22.53 -1.93
CA ASP A 60 -3.19 -22.04 -1.24
C ASP A 60 -2.85 -20.87 -0.30
N GLN A 61 -3.88 -20.25 0.29
CA GLN A 61 -3.71 -19.09 1.19
C GLN A 61 -2.80 -19.38 2.40
N THR A 62 -2.56 -20.64 2.76
CA THR A 62 -1.68 -21.03 3.87
C THR A 62 -0.20 -21.05 3.47
N GLU A 63 0.10 -20.97 2.16
CA GLU A 63 1.45 -20.96 1.59
C GLU A 63 1.76 -19.67 0.81
N GLN A 64 0.79 -19.17 0.04
CA GLN A 64 0.91 -18.04 -0.87
C GLN A 64 -0.30 -17.13 -0.71
N ARG A 65 -0.03 -15.87 -0.37
CA ARG A 65 -1.09 -14.86 -0.28
C ARG A 65 -0.51 -13.47 -0.45
N GLN A 66 -0.65 -12.87 -1.63
CA GLN A 66 -0.18 -11.51 -1.91
C GLN A 66 -1.19 -10.44 -1.47
N ILE A 67 -1.52 -10.37 -0.18
CA ILE A 67 -2.28 -9.22 0.37
C ILE A 67 -1.40 -8.03 0.76
N GLY A 68 -0.07 -8.22 0.76
CA GLY A 68 0.87 -7.16 1.07
C GLY A 68 0.89 -6.09 -0.02
N GLN A 69 0.93 -4.82 0.40
CA GLN A 69 1.07 -3.72 -0.56
C GLN A 69 2.39 -3.80 -1.33
N ILE A 70 2.42 -3.22 -2.52
CA ILE A 70 3.63 -3.00 -3.29
C ILE A 70 4.26 -1.65 -2.92
N ALA A 71 5.57 -1.65 -2.65
CA ALA A 71 6.35 -0.43 -2.42
C ALA A 71 7.55 -0.36 -3.35
N ARG A 72 7.95 0.85 -3.71
CA ARG A 72 9.14 1.10 -4.53
C ARG A 72 10.32 1.53 -3.67
N GLY A 73 11.46 0.86 -3.86
CA GLY A 73 12.73 1.17 -3.23
C GLY A 73 13.50 2.32 -3.90
N PRO A 74 14.63 2.75 -3.30
CA PRO A 74 15.41 3.91 -3.74
C PRO A 74 16.09 3.73 -5.10
N ASN A 75 16.40 2.49 -5.49
CA ASN A 75 17.11 2.17 -6.73
C ASN A 75 16.16 1.71 -7.85
N GLY A 76 14.84 1.77 -7.61
CA GLY A 76 13.82 1.30 -8.55
C GLY A 76 13.49 -0.19 -8.44
N GLU A 77 14.00 -0.87 -7.43
CA GLU A 77 13.49 -2.18 -7.00
C GLU A 77 12.07 -2.04 -6.42
N TYR A 78 11.30 -3.11 -6.47
CA TYR A 78 9.96 -3.18 -5.87
C TYR A 78 9.92 -4.25 -4.80
N TYR A 79 9.11 -4.01 -3.78
CA TYR A 79 8.89 -4.93 -2.68
C TYR A 79 7.41 -5.31 -2.63
N THR A 80 7.12 -6.61 -2.44
CA THR A 80 5.76 -7.11 -2.25
C THR A 80 5.70 -8.02 -1.02
N GLY A 81 4.57 -8.05 -0.32
CA GLY A 81 4.37 -8.94 0.82
C GLY A 81 3.73 -10.27 0.42
N ASN A 82 4.27 -11.37 0.92
CA ASN A 82 3.61 -12.68 0.97
C ASN A 82 3.19 -12.93 2.42
N SER A 83 1.89 -13.06 2.67
CA SER A 83 1.32 -13.09 4.02
C SER A 83 0.37 -14.26 4.18
N PRO A 84 0.89 -15.51 4.21
CA PRO A 84 0.05 -16.69 4.32
C PRO A 84 -0.78 -16.67 5.60
N LEU A 85 -2.02 -17.17 5.52
CA LEU A 85 -2.96 -17.23 6.64
C LEU A 85 -3.63 -18.61 6.74
N PRO A 86 -3.80 -19.16 7.96
CA PRO A 86 -3.36 -18.60 9.25
C PRO A 86 -1.84 -18.54 9.36
N VAL A 87 -1.32 -17.58 10.13
CA VAL A 87 0.12 -17.43 10.35
C VAL A 87 0.70 -18.71 10.98
N GLN A 88 1.79 -19.21 10.42
CA GLN A 88 2.48 -20.42 10.88
C GLN A 88 3.54 -20.09 11.94
N ASN A 89 4.01 -21.11 12.67
CA ASN A 89 5.13 -20.99 13.61
C ASN A 89 6.19 -22.08 13.33
N PRO A 90 7.40 -21.72 12.86
CA PRO A 90 7.84 -20.35 12.56
C PRO A 90 7.07 -19.73 11.40
N SER A 91 7.04 -18.40 11.34
CA SER A 91 6.34 -17.70 10.26
C SER A 91 6.93 -18.02 8.89
N THR A 92 6.04 -18.23 7.91
CA THR A 92 6.35 -18.37 6.48
C THR A 92 6.11 -17.10 5.68
N ALA A 93 5.64 -16.02 6.33
CA ALA A 93 5.50 -14.73 5.69
C ALA A 93 6.86 -14.19 5.24
N SER A 94 6.82 -13.41 4.16
CA SER A 94 8.03 -12.84 3.57
C SER A 94 7.76 -11.55 2.83
N ILE A 95 8.79 -10.72 2.73
CA ILE A 95 8.85 -9.61 1.79
C ILE A 95 9.72 -10.07 0.63
N ARG A 96 9.19 -9.99 -0.57
CA ARG A 96 9.87 -10.30 -1.83
C ARG A 96 10.42 -9.03 -2.43
N ARG A 97 11.59 -9.12 -3.06
CA ARG A 97 12.22 -8.04 -3.83
C ARG A 97 12.21 -8.41 -5.32
N ILE A 98 11.88 -7.43 -6.14
CA ILE A 98 11.89 -7.51 -7.60
C ILE A 98 12.82 -6.40 -8.12
N ASP A 99 13.93 -6.81 -8.72
CA ASP A 99 14.85 -5.88 -9.39
C ASP A 99 14.55 -5.81 -10.88
N ASN A 100 14.75 -4.64 -11.49
CA ASN A 100 14.55 -4.39 -12.92
C ASN A 100 13.19 -4.88 -13.44
N ILE A 101 12.11 -4.59 -12.70
CA ILE A 101 10.78 -5.17 -12.97
C ILE A 101 10.27 -4.92 -14.41
N PHE A 102 10.76 -3.91 -15.14
CA PHE A 102 10.31 -3.63 -16.50
C PHE A 102 11.22 -4.16 -17.61
N ASP A 103 12.36 -4.78 -17.26
CA ASP A 103 13.28 -5.39 -18.22
C ASP A 103 13.26 -6.92 -18.08
N PRO A 104 12.52 -7.66 -18.93
CA PRO A 104 12.42 -9.11 -18.81
C PRO A 104 13.78 -9.83 -18.95
N MET A 105 14.81 -9.19 -19.53
CA MET A 105 16.14 -9.79 -19.68
C MET A 105 17.00 -9.69 -18.42
N THR A 106 16.70 -8.72 -17.54
CA THR A 106 17.49 -8.46 -16.32
C THR A 106 16.65 -8.49 -15.05
N ARG A 107 15.34 -8.74 -15.16
CA ARG A 107 14.40 -8.91 -14.05
C ARG A 107 14.82 -10.08 -13.18
N THR A 108 14.94 -9.84 -11.88
CA THR A 108 15.20 -10.89 -10.89
C THR A 108 14.24 -10.77 -9.72
N THR A 109 13.85 -11.90 -9.14
CA THR A 109 13.06 -11.97 -7.92
C THR A 109 13.85 -12.68 -6.83
N SER A 110 13.69 -12.24 -5.58
CA SER A 110 14.34 -12.84 -4.42
C SER A 110 13.50 -12.64 -3.16
N THR A 111 13.75 -13.45 -2.13
CA THR A 111 13.23 -13.16 -0.79
C THR A 111 14.13 -12.12 -0.14
N PHE A 112 13.56 -10.98 0.22
CA PHE A 112 14.28 -9.89 0.88
C PHE A 112 14.35 -10.12 2.38
N ARG A 113 13.22 -10.47 2.99
CA ARG A 113 13.11 -10.89 4.39
C ARG A 113 12.05 -11.97 4.52
N SER A 114 12.26 -12.93 5.40
CA SER A 114 11.26 -13.92 5.78
C SER A 114 11.37 -14.26 7.25
N SER A 115 10.35 -14.96 7.75
CA SER A 115 10.27 -15.46 9.13
C SER A 115 10.26 -14.38 10.19
N ASP A 116 10.11 -14.79 11.44
CA ASP A 116 9.95 -13.89 12.58
C ASP A 116 11.03 -12.78 12.61
N PRO A 117 10.65 -11.52 12.91
CA PRO A 117 9.31 -11.09 13.34
C PRO A 117 8.31 -10.82 12.18
N VAL A 118 8.66 -11.10 10.91
CA VAL A 118 7.73 -10.92 9.78
C VAL A 118 6.69 -12.02 9.77
N GLN A 119 5.42 -11.67 10.05
CA GLN A 119 4.35 -12.64 10.29
C GLN A 119 3.14 -12.44 9.37
N SER A 120 2.80 -11.20 9.03
CA SER A 120 1.76 -10.88 8.04
C SER A 120 1.98 -9.47 7.55
N VAL A 121 2.49 -9.35 6.34
CA VAL A 121 2.87 -8.08 5.73
C VAL A 121 1.64 -7.43 5.09
N GLU A 122 1.20 -6.31 5.64
CA GLU A 122 0.14 -5.45 5.10
C GLU A 122 0.63 -4.01 5.10
N GLY A 123 0.22 -3.18 4.14
CA GLY A 123 0.72 -1.80 4.07
C GLY A 123 2.24 -1.72 3.81
N MET A 124 2.69 -0.86 2.92
CA MET A 124 4.14 -0.76 2.71
C MET A 124 4.52 0.62 2.20
N ALA A 125 5.53 1.20 2.84
CA ALA A 125 6.10 2.47 2.42
C ALA A 125 7.62 2.46 2.62
N TYR A 126 8.33 3.07 1.69
CA TYR A 126 9.76 3.31 1.82
C TYR A 126 9.99 4.63 2.56
N ASP A 127 10.84 4.61 3.59
CA ASP A 127 11.40 5.81 4.22
C ASP A 127 12.77 6.16 3.60
N PRO A 128 12.86 7.21 2.78
CA PRO A 128 14.12 7.60 2.14
C PRO A 128 15.17 8.13 3.12
N THR A 129 14.77 8.57 4.31
CA THR A 129 15.70 9.22 5.26
C THR A 129 16.49 8.18 6.06
N THR A 130 15.82 7.18 6.61
CA THR A 130 16.50 6.06 7.30
C THR A 130 16.89 4.93 6.37
N ASN A 131 16.44 4.95 5.11
CA ASN A 131 16.57 3.85 4.17
C ASN A 131 15.90 2.56 4.69
N HIS A 132 14.75 2.69 5.34
CA HIS A 132 13.96 1.57 5.83
C HIS A 132 12.74 1.31 4.95
N LEU A 133 12.35 0.05 4.86
CA LEU A 133 11.03 -0.35 4.37
C LEU A 133 10.11 -0.55 5.57
N LEU A 134 9.09 0.31 5.68
CA LEU A 134 8.06 0.24 6.71
C LEU A 134 6.89 -0.59 6.23
N PHE A 135 6.32 -1.42 7.11
CA PHE A 135 5.12 -2.21 6.84
C PHE A 135 4.32 -2.48 8.11
N ALA A 136 3.01 -2.66 7.98
CA ALA A 136 2.19 -3.16 9.08
C ALA A 136 2.37 -4.68 9.17
N ASN A 137 2.69 -5.16 10.36
CA ASN A 137 2.76 -6.56 10.70
C ASN A 137 1.52 -6.91 11.51
N ASN A 138 0.60 -7.66 10.93
CA ASN A 138 -0.68 -7.99 11.56
C ASN A 138 -0.96 -9.48 11.46
N PRO A 139 -0.38 -10.28 12.37
CA PRO A 139 -0.60 -11.72 12.38
C PRO A 139 -2.04 -12.13 12.76
N GLY A 140 -2.90 -11.16 13.09
CA GLY A 140 -4.26 -11.36 13.52
C GLY A 140 -4.36 -11.52 15.03
N SER A 141 -5.16 -10.65 15.65
CA SER A 141 -5.21 -10.55 17.10
C SER A 141 -5.79 -11.78 17.83
N GLY A 142 -6.53 -12.62 17.11
CA GLY A 142 -7.10 -13.87 17.61
C GLY A 142 -6.16 -15.09 17.60
N PHE A 143 -4.96 -15.00 17.01
CA PHE A 143 -4.03 -16.13 16.94
C PHE A 143 -3.00 -16.08 18.08
N ASN A 144 -2.85 -17.20 18.80
CA ASN A 144 -1.84 -17.35 19.84
C ASN A 144 -0.52 -17.83 19.22
N LEU A 145 0.34 -16.89 18.86
CA LEU A 145 1.63 -17.15 18.23
C LEU A 145 2.76 -16.85 19.22
N PRO A 146 3.73 -17.78 19.39
CA PRO A 146 4.98 -17.46 20.06
C PRO A 146 5.70 -16.35 19.29
N LEU A 147 6.28 -15.37 20.00
CA LEU A 147 6.96 -14.22 19.39
C LEU A 147 6.04 -13.40 18.46
N ARG A 148 4.76 -13.29 18.82
CA ARG A 148 3.83 -12.39 18.14
C ARG A 148 4.36 -10.97 18.24
N GLU A 149 4.61 -10.37 17.08
CA GLU A 149 4.96 -8.96 16.95
C GLU A 149 3.85 -8.31 16.11
N GLU A 150 3.11 -7.36 16.67
CA GLU A 150 2.04 -6.67 15.95
C GLU A 150 2.28 -5.17 16.02
N GLY A 151 2.10 -4.47 14.90
CA GLY A 151 2.45 -3.05 14.83
C GLY A 151 3.02 -2.65 13.47
N VAL A 152 3.77 -1.56 13.46
CA VAL A 152 4.53 -1.11 12.29
C VAL A 152 6.00 -1.48 12.49
N LEU A 153 6.53 -2.31 11.60
CA LEU A 153 7.92 -2.72 11.60
C LEU A 153 8.70 -2.00 10.49
N GLY A 154 9.99 -1.81 10.70
CA GLY A 154 10.94 -1.24 9.73
C GLY A 154 12.10 -2.19 9.46
N ILE A 155 12.42 -2.41 8.18
CA ILE A 155 13.60 -3.20 7.75
C ILE A 155 14.64 -2.27 7.12
N ASP A 156 15.87 -2.27 7.64
CA ASP A 156 16.98 -1.54 7.03
C ASP A 156 17.35 -2.15 5.67
N LEU A 157 17.22 -1.39 4.58
CA LEU A 157 17.54 -1.87 3.24
C LEU A 157 19.05 -2.16 3.04
N ASN A 158 19.94 -1.62 3.89
CA ASN A 158 21.36 -1.94 3.86
C ASN A 158 21.71 -3.22 4.63
N ASN A 159 20.88 -3.59 5.61
CA ASN A 159 21.04 -4.79 6.41
C ASN A 159 19.67 -5.43 6.71
N PRO A 160 19.14 -6.25 5.79
CA PRO A 160 17.80 -6.83 5.93
C PRO A 160 17.66 -7.78 7.13
N ALA A 161 18.77 -8.14 7.78
CA ALA A 161 18.74 -8.85 9.05
C ALA A 161 18.20 -7.97 10.20
N ASN A 162 18.36 -6.65 10.09
CA ASN A 162 17.93 -5.66 11.07
C ASN A 162 16.45 -5.28 10.82
N VAL A 163 15.58 -5.83 11.67
CA VAL A 163 14.16 -5.48 11.73
C VAL A 163 13.90 -4.81 13.06
N SER A 164 13.21 -3.68 13.05
CA SER A 164 12.91 -2.88 14.22
C SER A 164 11.40 -2.66 14.35
N VAL A 165 10.91 -2.60 15.58
CA VAL A 165 9.55 -2.13 15.87
C VAL A 165 9.57 -0.61 15.86
N VAL A 166 8.74 0.00 15.01
CA VAL A 166 8.61 1.46 14.90
C VAL A 166 7.41 1.94 15.71
N ILE A 167 6.30 1.21 15.61
CA ILE A 167 5.11 1.38 16.45
C ILE A 167 4.72 -0.01 16.91
N ASP A 168 4.54 -0.19 18.21
CA ASP A 168 4.04 -1.43 18.80
C ASP A 168 2.52 -1.37 18.92
N GLU A 169 1.85 -2.52 18.80
CA GLU A 169 0.43 -2.62 19.13
C GLU A 169 0.25 -2.51 20.65
N PRO A 170 -0.55 -1.54 21.15
CA PRO A 170 -0.86 -1.43 22.56
C PRO A 170 -1.44 -2.73 23.15
N SER A 171 -1.24 -2.90 24.46
CA SER A 171 -1.71 -4.09 25.15
C SER A 171 -3.24 -4.19 25.15
N PHE A 172 -3.75 -5.42 25.11
CA PHE A 172 -5.19 -5.65 25.20
C PHE A 172 -5.69 -5.20 26.59
N GLY A 173 -6.42 -4.09 26.65
CA GLY A 173 -6.88 -3.47 27.90
C GLY A 173 -6.59 -1.97 27.99
N ASP A 174 -5.76 -1.42 27.09
CA ASP A 174 -5.52 0.01 27.01
C ASP A 174 -6.84 0.77 26.73
N PRO A 175 -7.01 1.98 27.30
CA PRO A 175 -8.19 2.80 27.07
C PRO A 175 -8.29 3.18 25.58
N ARG A 176 -9.52 3.22 25.05
CA ARG A 176 -9.77 3.69 23.68
C ARG A 176 -9.53 5.22 23.58
N PRO A 177 -9.09 5.74 22.42
CA PRO A 177 -8.71 5.01 21.21
C PRO A 177 -7.37 4.27 21.39
N ARG A 178 -7.28 3.08 20.80
CA ARG A 178 -6.08 2.22 20.79
C ARG A 178 -5.87 1.70 19.38
N TYR A 179 -4.63 1.52 18.96
CA TYR A 179 -4.32 1.08 17.60
C TYR A 179 -4.29 -0.44 17.55
N ASN A 180 -5.28 -1.08 16.93
CA ASN A 180 -5.35 -2.54 16.88
C ASN A 180 -5.54 -3.04 15.44
N SER A 181 -4.82 -4.09 15.04
CA SER A 181 -4.92 -4.68 13.71
C SER A 181 -4.47 -3.68 12.63
N PHE A 182 -3.20 -3.28 12.69
CA PHE A 182 -2.57 -2.41 11.70
C PHE A 182 -2.68 -3.02 10.29
N ASN A 183 -2.99 -2.22 9.29
CA ASN A 183 -3.12 -2.73 7.91
C ASN A 183 -2.61 -1.79 6.82
N ILE A 184 -2.31 -0.54 7.17
CA ILE A 184 -1.93 0.49 6.20
C ILE A 184 -0.72 1.26 6.73
N VAL A 185 0.27 1.41 5.86
CA VAL A 185 1.39 2.35 6.02
C VAL A 185 1.50 3.13 4.73
N ARG A 186 1.27 4.45 4.77
CA ARG A 186 1.28 5.31 3.59
C ARG A 186 2.11 6.57 3.84
N HIS A 187 3.08 6.85 2.98
CA HIS A 187 3.84 8.09 3.04
C HIS A 187 2.94 9.31 2.73
N ASP A 188 3.10 10.39 3.49
CA ASP A 188 2.51 11.71 3.19
C ASP A 188 3.26 12.33 2.02
N ARG A 189 2.59 12.52 0.89
CA ARG A 189 3.23 13.03 -0.33
C ARG A 189 3.82 14.43 -0.18
N LEU A 190 3.25 15.28 0.69
CA LEU A 190 3.65 16.67 0.82
C LEU A 190 4.63 16.91 1.98
N ARG A 191 4.65 16.01 2.97
CA ARG A 191 5.50 16.15 4.16
C ARG A 191 6.44 14.97 4.27
N SER A 192 7.71 15.21 3.95
CA SER A 192 8.75 14.19 4.11
C SER A 192 8.77 13.65 5.55
N ASN A 193 9.04 12.34 5.67
CA ASN A 193 9.09 11.61 6.93
C ASN A 193 7.76 11.52 7.71
N ASN A 194 6.65 11.95 7.12
CA ASN A 194 5.33 11.75 7.69
C ASN A 194 4.68 10.54 7.02
N PHE A 195 4.03 9.70 7.81
CA PHE A 195 3.32 8.52 7.37
C PHE A 195 1.95 8.47 8.03
N TYR A 196 0.95 8.11 7.25
CA TYR A 196 -0.38 7.76 7.72
C TYR A 196 -0.42 6.26 8.00
N ILE A 197 -0.82 5.93 9.21
CA ILE A 197 -0.91 4.56 9.71
C ILE A 197 -2.39 4.27 9.93
N GLY A 198 -2.91 3.27 9.24
CA GLY A 198 -4.31 2.84 9.40
C GLY A 198 -4.41 1.57 10.24
N THR A 199 -5.43 1.52 11.08
CA THR A 199 -5.83 0.31 11.79
C THR A 199 -7.26 -0.05 11.45
N VAL A 200 -7.55 -1.35 11.41
CA VAL A 200 -8.91 -1.83 11.16
C VAL A 200 -9.82 -1.49 12.33
N ASN A 201 -9.31 -1.56 13.57
CA ASN A 201 -10.10 -1.42 14.79
C ASN A 201 -9.43 -0.52 15.83
N GLY A 202 -10.17 -0.27 16.92
CA GLY A 202 -9.65 0.28 18.16
C GLY A 202 -10.06 1.71 18.49
N GLY A 203 -10.88 2.36 17.66
CA GLY A 203 -11.52 3.63 17.98
C GLY A 203 -12.64 3.52 19.01
N VAL A 204 -13.21 4.67 19.39
CA VAL A 204 -14.08 4.79 20.56
C VAL A 204 -15.46 4.15 20.34
N ASP A 205 -16.10 4.45 19.21
CA ASP A 205 -17.45 3.97 18.89
C ASP A 205 -17.41 2.62 18.16
N ASP A 206 -18.47 1.85 18.31
CA ASP A 206 -18.71 0.64 17.53
C ASP A 206 -19.68 0.97 16.37
N ASP A 207 -19.55 0.29 15.24
CA ASP A 207 -20.53 0.29 14.16
C ASP A 207 -21.73 -0.58 14.57
N PRO A 208 -22.92 0.02 14.79
CA PRO A 208 -24.10 -0.72 15.28
C PRO A 208 -24.66 -1.70 14.25
N THR A 209 -24.21 -1.64 12.99
CA THR A 209 -24.63 -2.56 11.93
C THR A 209 -23.77 -3.82 11.86
N VAL A 210 -22.65 -3.85 12.59
CA VAL A 210 -21.71 -4.95 12.63
C VAL A 210 -21.93 -5.78 13.90
N PRO A 211 -22.07 -7.10 13.81
CA PRO A 211 -22.16 -7.95 14.99
C PRO A 211 -20.96 -7.77 15.93
N PRO A 212 -21.14 -7.86 17.27
CA PRO A 212 -20.04 -7.65 18.23
C PRO A 212 -18.82 -8.56 18.05
N ASN A 213 -18.99 -9.72 17.43
CA ASN A 213 -17.92 -10.69 17.14
C ASN A 213 -17.28 -10.52 15.76
N ALA A 214 -17.64 -9.46 15.03
CA ALA A 214 -17.15 -9.18 13.69
C ALA A 214 -16.37 -7.87 13.66
N ASP A 215 -15.67 -7.55 14.75
CA ASP A 215 -14.81 -6.36 14.90
C ASP A 215 -15.54 -5.05 14.59
N PRO A 216 -16.57 -4.65 15.37
CA PRO A 216 -17.38 -3.48 15.06
C PRO A 216 -16.69 -2.15 15.36
N GLU A 217 -15.56 -2.16 16.09
CA GLU A 217 -14.88 -0.94 16.55
C GLU A 217 -14.51 -0.01 15.38
N ALA A 218 -14.57 1.30 15.60
CA ALA A 218 -14.11 2.28 14.62
C ALA A 218 -12.64 2.04 14.24
N SER A 219 -12.32 2.22 12.96
CA SER A 219 -10.96 2.29 12.47
C SER A 219 -10.29 3.60 12.93
N LEU A 220 -8.97 3.58 13.08
CA LEU A 220 -8.18 4.78 13.38
C LEU A 220 -7.22 5.10 12.25
N ILE A 221 -6.91 6.39 12.11
CA ILE A 221 -5.76 6.84 11.32
C ILE A 221 -4.84 7.62 12.26
N GLY A 222 -3.61 7.15 12.39
CA GLY A 222 -2.53 7.81 13.10
C GLY A 222 -1.57 8.52 12.15
N ARG A 223 -0.87 9.54 12.65
CA ARG A 223 0.26 10.19 12.01
C ARG A 223 1.54 9.78 12.71
N LEU A 224 2.41 9.11 11.97
CA LEU A 224 3.78 8.79 12.35
C LEU A 224 4.71 9.84 11.72
N VAL A 225 5.45 10.56 12.55
CA VAL A 225 6.51 11.47 12.12
C VAL A 225 7.84 10.87 12.54
N MET A 226 8.69 10.58 11.58
CA MET A 226 10.05 10.08 11.81
C MET A 226 11.06 11.16 11.46
N ASN A 227 12.31 10.97 11.90
CA ASN A 227 13.47 11.71 11.40
C ASN A 227 13.27 13.24 11.47
N ASN A 228 12.79 13.74 12.60
CA ASN A 228 12.66 15.17 12.82
C ASN A 228 14.01 15.84 12.52
N PRO A 229 14.10 16.88 11.66
CA PRO A 229 15.38 17.52 11.36
C PRO A 229 16.11 18.06 12.60
N ALA A 230 15.37 18.37 13.68
CA ALA A 230 15.92 18.79 14.95
C ALA A 230 16.42 17.62 15.82
N ASP A 231 15.85 16.43 15.66
CA ASP A 231 16.24 15.19 16.32
C ASP A 231 15.96 13.99 15.39
N PRO A 232 16.98 13.51 14.65
CA PRO A 232 16.80 12.40 13.72
C PRO A 232 16.43 11.05 14.39
N THR A 233 16.47 10.97 15.72
CA THR A 233 16.03 9.81 16.49
C THR A 233 14.59 9.95 17.01
N ASP A 234 13.99 11.13 16.85
CA ASP A 234 12.61 11.41 17.23
C ASP A 234 11.65 10.70 16.28
N VAL A 235 10.95 9.72 16.85
CA VAL A 235 9.81 9.05 16.25
C VAL A 235 8.61 9.42 17.11
N SER A 236 7.67 10.17 16.54
CA SER A 236 6.42 10.51 17.21
C SER A 236 5.24 9.88 16.48
N PHE A 237 4.30 9.36 17.26
CA PHE A 237 3.09 8.77 16.76
C PHE A 237 1.89 9.34 17.51
N SER A 238 0.87 9.78 16.77
CA SER A 238 -0.30 10.46 17.35
C SER A 238 -1.55 10.17 16.53
N THR A 239 -2.71 10.22 17.17
CA THR A 239 -4.00 10.08 16.49
C THR A 239 -4.29 11.29 15.63
N LEU A 240 -4.50 11.05 14.33
CA LEU A 240 -4.97 12.05 13.40
C LEU A 240 -6.49 12.11 13.42
N ILE A 241 -7.16 10.96 13.33
CA ILE A 241 -8.62 10.87 13.35
C ILE A 241 -9.08 9.50 13.90
N ASP A 242 -10.11 9.54 14.73
CA ASP A 242 -10.92 8.38 15.13
C ASP A 242 -12.17 8.34 14.25
N LEU A 243 -12.37 7.30 13.46
CA LEU A 243 -13.46 7.23 12.47
C LEU A 243 -14.81 6.81 13.07
N SER A 244 -15.00 7.12 14.34
CA SER A 244 -16.25 7.01 15.09
C SER A 244 -17.35 7.92 14.54
N ALA A 245 -18.61 7.50 14.65
CA ALA A 245 -19.77 8.28 14.19
C ALA A 245 -19.88 9.67 14.85
N SER A 246 -19.26 9.85 16.02
CA SER A 246 -19.14 11.14 16.70
C SER A 246 -18.39 12.22 15.91
N VAL A 247 -17.57 11.85 14.92
CA VAL A 247 -16.84 12.80 14.07
C VAL A 247 -17.78 13.49 13.09
N THR A 248 -17.75 14.82 13.08
CA THR A 248 -18.55 15.63 12.15
C THR A 248 -18.18 15.31 10.71
N GLY A 249 -19.20 15.00 9.90
CA GLY A 249 -19.03 14.61 8.50
C GLY A 249 -19.20 13.11 8.24
N LEU A 250 -19.26 12.30 9.31
CA LEU A 250 -19.66 10.90 9.24
C LEU A 250 -21.12 10.72 9.67
N ASP A 251 -21.85 9.92 8.90
CA ASP A 251 -23.22 9.48 9.21
C ASP A 251 -23.25 8.17 10.02
N ARG A 252 -22.10 7.49 10.11
CA ARG A 252 -21.88 6.26 10.88
C ARG A 252 -20.39 6.03 11.15
N THR A 253 -20.11 5.09 12.05
CA THR A 253 -18.76 4.61 12.33
C THR A 253 -18.18 3.90 11.11
N LEU A 254 -16.94 4.23 10.75
CA LEU A 254 -16.17 3.51 9.74
C LEU A 254 -15.30 2.49 10.47
N SER A 255 -15.56 1.20 10.25
CA SER A 255 -15.04 0.12 11.09
C SER A 255 -14.17 -0.88 10.31
N ARG A 256 -13.85 -0.58 9.06
CA ARG A 256 -12.97 -1.42 8.24
C ARG A 256 -12.30 -0.67 7.08
N ILE A 257 -11.41 0.27 7.39
CA ILE A 257 -10.59 0.92 6.35
C ILE A 257 -9.63 -0.09 5.69
N ARG A 258 -9.47 0.03 4.36
CA ARG A 258 -8.64 -0.89 3.54
C ARG A 258 -7.56 -0.21 2.72
N GLY A 259 -7.62 1.10 2.62
CA GLY A 259 -6.55 1.85 2.00
C GLY A 259 -6.61 3.33 2.35
N ILE A 260 -5.43 3.93 2.35
CA ILE A 260 -5.23 5.38 2.45
C ILE A 260 -4.40 5.80 1.25
N ALA A 261 -4.87 6.83 0.55
CA ALA A 261 -4.12 7.54 -0.47
C ALA A 261 -3.87 8.97 0.01
N SER A 262 -2.62 9.43 -0.02
CA SER A 262 -2.29 10.85 0.15
C SER A 262 -2.21 11.48 -1.24
N ALA A 263 -2.83 12.64 -1.43
CA ALA A 263 -2.87 13.34 -2.72
C ALA A 263 -2.14 14.69 -2.69
N ASP A 264 -1.90 15.26 -3.88
CA ASP A 264 -1.15 16.51 -4.00
C ASP A 264 -1.93 17.75 -3.53
N ASN A 265 -3.24 17.63 -3.26
CA ASN A 265 -4.02 18.68 -2.62
C ASN A 265 -3.82 18.74 -1.09
N GLY A 266 -3.04 17.82 -0.52
CA GLY A 266 -2.74 17.75 0.91
C GLY A 266 -3.75 16.97 1.75
N ASN A 267 -4.84 16.50 1.14
CA ASN A 267 -5.84 15.66 1.79
C ASN A 267 -5.46 14.18 1.65
N ILE A 268 -6.14 13.34 2.43
CA ILE A 268 -6.07 11.89 2.29
C ILE A 268 -7.43 11.32 1.90
N TYR A 269 -7.42 10.20 1.19
CA TYR A 269 -8.61 9.49 0.75
C TYR A 269 -8.61 8.09 1.32
N VAL A 270 -9.75 7.68 1.86
CA VAL A 270 -9.90 6.46 2.64
C VAL A 270 -10.90 5.56 1.95
N ALA A 271 -10.47 4.35 1.60
CA ALA A 271 -11.35 3.29 1.12
C ALA A 271 -11.87 2.50 2.32
N GLU A 272 -13.19 2.39 2.44
CA GLU A 272 -13.85 1.75 3.58
C GLU A 272 -14.78 0.63 3.11
N GLU A 273 -14.52 -0.58 3.61
CA GLU A 273 -15.08 -1.81 3.06
C GLU A 273 -16.57 -1.99 3.40
N ARG A 274 -16.99 -1.63 4.62
CA ARG A 274 -18.32 -1.98 5.17
C ARG A 274 -19.41 -1.03 4.73
N THR A 275 -19.11 0.26 4.72
CA THR A 275 -19.92 1.33 4.14
C THR A 275 -19.78 1.41 2.63
N ARG A 276 -18.91 0.59 2.03
CA ARG A 276 -18.71 0.46 0.58
C ARG A 276 -18.45 1.80 -0.09
N SER A 277 -17.63 2.63 0.55
CA SER A 277 -17.51 4.06 0.20
C SER A 277 -16.06 4.52 0.23
N ILE A 278 -15.79 5.61 -0.50
CA ILE A 278 -14.53 6.37 -0.40
C ILE A 278 -14.83 7.71 0.25
N TYR A 279 -13.99 8.08 1.22
CA TYR A 279 -14.08 9.34 1.96
C TYR A 279 -12.86 10.19 1.68
N GLU A 280 -13.06 11.51 1.59
CA GLU A 280 -11.99 12.50 1.67
C GLU A 280 -11.87 12.96 3.12
N VAL A 281 -10.66 12.91 3.65
CA VAL A 281 -10.28 13.52 4.93
C VAL A 281 -9.49 14.78 4.62
N VAL A 282 -10.09 15.92 4.94
CA VAL A 282 -9.52 17.24 4.74
C VAL A 282 -8.53 17.53 5.84
N LEU A 283 -7.31 17.91 5.45
CA LEU A 283 -6.24 18.29 6.34
C LEU A 283 -5.90 19.77 6.15
N ASP A 284 -5.42 20.41 7.21
CA ASP A 284 -4.90 21.77 7.11
C ASP A 284 -3.46 21.80 6.55
N GLY A 285 -2.86 22.99 6.47
CA GLY A 285 -1.48 23.15 6.01
C GLY A 285 -0.44 22.41 6.87
N ASN A 286 -0.73 22.18 8.14
CA ASN A 286 0.14 21.43 9.05
C ASN A 286 -0.11 19.91 8.99
N GLY A 287 -1.19 19.49 8.34
CA GLY A 287 -1.56 18.08 8.20
C GLY A 287 -2.45 17.61 9.33
N ASP A 288 -3.08 18.54 10.04
CA ASP A 288 -4.02 18.25 11.12
C ASP A 288 -5.44 18.11 10.55
N PHE A 289 -6.24 17.26 11.19
CA PHE A 289 -7.60 16.96 10.76
C PHE A 289 -8.53 18.19 10.82
N VAL A 290 -9.25 18.46 9.73
CA VAL A 290 -10.23 19.55 9.62
C VAL A 290 -11.65 19.03 9.46
N GLY A 291 -11.83 17.99 8.64
CA GLY A 291 -13.14 17.44 8.34
C GLY A 291 -13.05 16.19 7.47
N ILE A 292 -14.18 15.50 7.33
CA ILE A 292 -14.29 14.29 6.53
C ILE A 292 -15.61 14.32 5.76
N SER A 293 -15.62 13.82 4.54
CA SER A 293 -16.83 13.69 3.73
C SER A 293 -16.77 12.49 2.82
N LYS A 294 -17.91 11.82 2.64
CA LYS A 294 -18.06 10.77 1.62
C LYS A 294 -18.01 11.40 0.23
N ILE A 295 -17.12 10.92 -0.63
CA ILE A 295 -17.01 11.38 -2.03
C ILE A 295 -17.59 10.37 -3.02
N LEU A 296 -17.57 9.08 -2.67
CA LEU A 296 -18.11 8.02 -3.51
C LEU A 296 -18.85 7.01 -2.63
N ASP A 297 -20.06 6.68 -3.05
CA ASP A 297 -20.89 5.63 -2.47
C ASP A 297 -21.12 4.55 -3.54
N LEU A 298 -20.56 3.35 -3.35
CA LEU A 298 -20.68 2.28 -4.35
C LEU A 298 -22.08 1.67 -4.37
N ASP A 299 -22.86 1.78 -3.30
CA ASP A 299 -24.26 1.35 -3.35
C ASP A 299 -25.00 2.23 -4.35
N VAL A 300 -24.86 3.55 -4.28
CA VAL A 300 -25.51 4.46 -5.23
C VAL A 300 -24.91 4.37 -6.64
N ALA A 301 -23.58 4.30 -6.75
CA ALA A 301 -22.90 4.32 -8.04
C ALA A 301 -23.19 3.07 -8.89
N LEU A 302 -23.31 1.90 -8.24
CA LEU A 302 -23.52 0.62 -8.94
C LEU A 302 -25.01 0.26 -9.07
N ASP A 303 -25.87 0.71 -8.17
CA ASP A 303 -27.32 0.44 -8.21
C ASP A 303 -28.00 1.11 -9.41
N SER A 304 -27.38 2.11 -10.03
CA SER A 304 -27.84 2.69 -11.31
C SER A 304 -27.89 1.69 -12.49
N GLY A 305 -27.23 0.53 -12.36
CA GLY A 305 -27.26 -0.57 -13.33
C GLY A 305 -27.98 -1.84 -12.86
N ASN A 306 -28.43 -1.91 -11.60
CA ASN A 306 -29.09 -3.09 -11.00
C ASN A 306 -28.33 -4.41 -11.27
N THR A 307 -27.00 -4.38 -11.24
CA THR A 307 -26.16 -5.54 -11.61
C THR A 307 -26.14 -6.63 -10.53
N GLY A 308 -26.62 -6.33 -9.31
CA GLY A 308 -26.55 -7.22 -8.16
C GLY A 308 -25.11 -7.47 -7.67
N GLU A 309 -24.12 -6.73 -8.20
CA GLU A 309 -22.72 -6.90 -7.86
C GLU A 309 -22.42 -6.24 -6.51
N PHE A 310 -22.05 -7.06 -5.54
CA PHE A 310 -21.48 -6.61 -4.29
C PHE A 310 -20.00 -6.29 -4.52
N ALA A 311 -19.66 -5.01 -4.45
CA ALA A 311 -18.31 -4.51 -4.61
C ALA A 311 -17.94 -3.62 -3.41
N GLN A 312 -16.74 -3.82 -2.89
CA GLN A 312 -16.20 -3.09 -1.74
C GLN A 312 -14.89 -2.41 -2.14
N PRO A 313 -14.68 -1.13 -1.80
CA PRO A 313 -13.43 -0.47 -2.09
C PRO A 313 -12.33 -1.05 -1.20
N PHE A 314 -11.19 -1.35 -1.80
CA PHE A 314 -10.02 -1.91 -1.14
C PHE A 314 -8.81 -0.99 -1.31
N GLY A 315 -7.63 -1.52 -1.64
CA GLY A 315 -6.43 -0.71 -1.85
C GLY A 315 -6.69 0.49 -2.78
N ILE A 316 -6.23 1.67 -2.37
CA ILE A 316 -6.38 2.94 -3.07
C ILE A 316 -5.04 3.66 -3.16
N ILE A 317 -4.80 4.32 -4.29
CA ILE A 317 -3.69 5.23 -4.53
C ILE A 317 -4.19 6.52 -5.17
N TYR A 318 -3.42 7.58 -4.97
CA TYR A 318 -3.49 8.76 -5.82
C TYR A 318 -2.44 8.61 -6.92
N ASN A 319 -2.87 8.74 -8.18
CA ASN A 319 -2.01 8.67 -9.34
C ASN A 319 -1.65 10.10 -9.76
N GLU A 320 -0.44 10.50 -9.42
CA GLU A 320 0.07 11.85 -9.67
C GLU A 320 0.21 12.20 -11.15
N PHE A 321 0.17 11.21 -12.03
CA PHE A 321 0.29 11.43 -13.47
C PHE A 321 -1.07 11.71 -14.12
N THR A 322 -2.16 11.22 -13.51
CA THR A 322 -3.53 11.47 -13.98
C THR A 322 -4.29 12.47 -13.12
N GLY A 323 -3.81 12.75 -11.89
CA GLY A 323 -4.47 13.64 -10.93
C GLY A 323 -5.74 13.01 -10.32
N LYS A 324 -5.83 11.69 -10.32
CA LYS A 324 -7.04 10.93 -9.96
C LYS A 324 -6.74 9.85 -8.93
N LEU A 325 -7.79 9.30 -8.34
CA LEU A 325 -7.70 8.13 -7.48
C LEU A 325 -7.84 6.88 -8.32
N ASN A 326 -6.93 5.92 -8.12
CA ASN A 326 -7.12 4.56 -8.58
C ASN A 326 -7.35 3.66 -7.36
N TYR A 327 -8.38 2.82 -7.41
CA TYR A 327 -8.70 1.92 -6.32
C TYR A 327 -9.16 0.56 -6.84
N ILE A 328 -9.09 -0.42 -5.96
CA ILE A 328 -9.58 -1.77 -6.20
C ILE A 328 -11.02 -1.84 -5.71
N GLU A 329 -11.90 -2.41 -6.52
CA GLU A 329 -13.20 -2.90 -6.07
C GLU A 329 -13.12 -4.41 -5.95
N LYS A 330 -13.14 -4.91 -4.72
CA LYS A 330 -13.19 -6.34 -4.44
C LYS A 330 -14.64 -6.81 -4.50
N GLY A 331 -14.92 -7.78 -5.36
CA GLY A 331 -16.18 -8.52 -5.40
C GLY A 331 -16.10 -9.82 -4.59
N PHE A 332 -17.06 -10.71 -4.79
CA PHE A 332 -16.99 -12.07 -4.22
C PHE A 332 -16.07 -12.97 -5.06
N GLY A 333 -15.21 -13.74 -4.40
CA GLY A 333 -14.27 -14.65 -5.07
C GLY A 333 -13.21 -13.92 -5.90
N LEU A 334 -12.91 -14.44 -7.09
CA LEU A 334 -11.90 -13.88 -8.01
C LEU A 334 -12.40 -12.67 -8.82
N THR A 335 -13.62 -12.20 -8.56
CA THR A 335 -14.20 -11.05 -9.28
C THR A 335 -13.76 -9.76 -8.61
N GLY A 336 -13.00 -8.94 -9.32
CA GLY A 336 -12.54 -7.65 -8.84
C GLY A 336 -12.22 -6.71 -10.00
N ARG A 337 -12.14 -5.42 -9.70
CA ARG A 337 -11.91 -4.37 -10.69
C ARG A 337 -10.85 -3.40 -10.22
N ILE A 338 -10.09 -2.85 -11.16
CA ILE A 338 -9.30 -1.65 -10.94
C ILE A 338 -10.07 -0.48 -11.55
N VAL A 339 -10.33 0.53 -10.75
CA VAL A 339 -11.21 1.65 -11.10
C VAL A 339 -10.46 2.97 -10.93
N GLU A 340 -10.76 3.93 -11.77
CA GLU A 340 -10.31 5.32 -11.66
C GLU A 340 -11.48 6.24 -11.34
N VAL A 341 -11.27 7.26 -10.51
CA VAL A 341 -12.26 8.28 -10.18
C VAL A 341 -11.58 9.64 -9.92
N ASN A 342 -12.29 10.74 -10.19
CA ASN A 342 -11.83 12.07 -9.79
C ASN A 342 -11.77 12.20 -8.27
N LEU A 343 -11.02 13.19 -7.78
CA LEU A 343 -10.89 13.47 -6.35
C LEU A 343 -12.23 13.81 -5.66
N ASP A 344 -13.21 14.33 -6.41
CA ASP A 344 -14.56 14.62 -5.94
C ASP A 344 -15.52 13.41 -6.04
N GLY A 345 -15.01 12.22 -6.40
CA GLY A 345 -15.79 11.00 -6.58
C GLY A 345 -16.56 10.90 -7.92
N THR A 346 -16.50 11.92 -8.77
CA THR A 346 -17.13 11.89 -10.09
C THR A 346 -16.26 11.18 -11.15
N GLY A 347 -16.83 10.89 -12.32
CA GLY A 347 -16.06 10.37 -13.45
C GLY A 347 -15.53 8.93 -13.27
N ARG A 348 -16.18 8.13 -12.42
CA ARG A 348 -15.81 6.74 -12.16
C ARG A 348 -15.72 5.93 -13.46
N THR A 349 -14.57 5.30 -13.70
CA THR A 349 -14.29 4.50 -14.91
C THR A 349 -13.59 3.21 -14.52
N VAL A 350 -14.11 2.06 -14.96
CA VAL A 350 -13.43 0.77 -14.79
C VAL A 350 -12.27 0.69 -15.78
N LEU A 351 -11.05 0.50 -15.28
CA LEU A 351 -9.84 0.39 -16.09
C LEU A 351 -9.50 -1.06 -16.44
N LEU A 352 -9.75 -1.97 -15.50
CA LEU A 352 -9.53 -3.40 -15.66
C LEU A 352 -10.59 -4.17 -14.87
N ASP A 353 -11.10 -5.26 -15.44
CA ASP A 353 -12.19 -6.06 -14.89
C ASP A 353 -11.77 -7.53 -14.75
N ASN A 354 -12.47 -8.27 -13.90
CA ASN A 354 -12.22 -9.68 -13.57
C ASN A 354 -10.78 -9.97 -13.12
N VAL A 355 -10.28 -9.14 -12.20
CA VAL A 355 -8.92 -9.25 -11.67
C VAL A 355 -8.95 -9.27 -10.13
N PRO A 356 -8.30 -10.24 -9.46
CA PRO A 356 -8.23 -10.29 -8.01
C PRO A 356 -7.08 -9.42 -7.50
N ALA A 357 -7.09 -8.13 -7.85
CA ALA A 357 -6.06 -7.19 -7.44
C ALA A 357 -6.11 -6.94 -5.92
N THR A 358 -4.96 -6.77 -5.28
CA THR A 358 -4.85 -6.52 -3.83
C THR A 358 -4.12 -5.24 -3.47
N SER A 359 -3.17 -4.82 -4.29
CA SER A 359 -2.42 -3.58 -4.08
C SER A 359 -2.13 -2.86 -5.38
N LEU A 360 -1.93 -1.55 -5.30
CA LEU A 360 -1.68 -0.67 -6.45
C LEU A 360 -0.47 0.23 -6.15
N ILE A 361 0.30 0.59 -7.18
CA ILE A 361 1.23 1.72 -7.18
C ILE A 361 1.29 2.36 -8.58
N ALA A 362 1.28 3.69 -8.63
CA ALA A 362 1.46 4.41 -9.88
C ALA A 362 2.91 4.30 -10.35
N VAL A 363 3.10 4.02 -11.64
CA VAL A 363 4.43 3.83 -12.23
C VAL A 363 4.98 5.19 -12.69
N PRO A 364 6.18 5.57 -12.21
CA PRO A 364 6.80 6.82 -12.63
C PRO A 364 7.29 6.74 -14.09
N THR A 365 7.41 7.89 -14.73
CA THR A 365 7.84 7.97 -16.13
C THR A 365 9.27 7.43 -16.29
N PRO A 366 9.60 6.74 -17.40
CA PRO A 366 10.94 6.17 -17.61
C PRO A 366 12.08 7.20 -17.55
N SER A 367 11.83 8.46 -17.93
CA SER A 367 12.81 9.54 -17.86
C SER A 367 13.16 9.93 -16.42
N THR A 368 12.20 9.84 -15.48
CA THR A 368 12.49 10.05 -14.06
C THR A 368 13.31 8.91 -13.46
N LEU A 369 13.11 7.66 -13.91
CA LEU A 369 13.93 6.52 -13.51
C LEU A 369 15.39 6.67 -13.97
N ALA A 370 15.60 7.10 -15.22
CA ALA A 370 16.94 7.37 -15.75
C ALA A 370 17.64 8.54 -15.03
N LEU A 371 16.90 9.59 -14.66
CA LEU A 371 17.47 10.74 -13.95
C LEU A 371 17.85 10.40 -12.49
N VAL A 372 17.03 9.61 -11.79
CA VAL A 372 17.36 9.10 -10.44
C VAL A 372 18.58 8.19 -10.48
N GLY A 373 18.66 7.28 -11.46
CA GLY A 373 19.82 6.41 -11.65
C GLY A 373 21.12 7.17 -11.98
N LEU A 374 21.04 8.26 -12.76
CA LEU A 374 22.19 9.11 -13.03
C LEU A 374 22.58 9.99 -11.82
N GLY A 375 21.60 10.45 -11.05
CA GLY A 375 21.79 11.23 -9.83
C GLY A 375 22.51 10.42 -8.74
N SER A 376 22.13 9.16 -8.54
CA SER A 376 22.78 8.27 -7.57
C SER A 376 24.22 7.90 -7.97
N ILE A 377 24.51 7.73 -9.27
CA ILE A 377 25.88 7.54 -9.78
C ILE A 377 26.74 8.79 -9.58
N ALA A 378 26.18 9.99 -9.80
CA ALA A 378 26.89 11.25 -9.57
C ALA A 378 27.16 11.48 -8.07
N ALA A 379 26.20 11.18 -7.20
CA ALA A 379 26.35 11.24 -5.74
C ALA A 379 27.38 10.23 -5.22
N GLY A 380 27.36 8.98 -5.72
CA GLY A 380 28.32 7.94 -5.37
C GLY A 380 29.76 8.27 -5.80
N ARG A 381 29.94 8.97 -6.92
CA ARG A 381 31.27 9.46 -7.34
C ARG A 381 31.78 10.63 -6.50
N ARG A 382 30.89 11.45 -5.95
CA ARG A 382 31.27 12.59 -5.11
C ARG A 382 31.72 12.16 -3.70
N ARG A 383 31.20 11.04 -3.19
CA ARG A 383 31.62 10.41 -1.91
C ARG A 383 32.98 9.67 -1.97
N ARG A 384 33.55 9.44 -3.15
CA ARG A 384 34.84 8.74 -3.33
C ARG A 384 36.01 9.68 -3.69
N ARG A 385 35.88 10.99 -3.45
CA ARG A 385 36.95 11.96 -3.63
C ARG A 385 37.35 12.59 -2.31
#